data_AF-T0PN62-F1
#
_entry.id   AF-T0PN62-F1
#
_cell.length_a   1.000
_cell.length_b   1.000
_cell.length_c   1.000
_cell.angle_alpha   90.00
_cell.angle_beta   90.00
_cell.angle_gamma   90.00
#
_symmetry.space_group_name_H-M   'P 1'
#
loop_
_entity.id
_entity.type
_entity.pdbx_description
1 polymer ?
#
loop_
_entity_poly.entity_id
_entity_poly.type
_entity_poly.pdbx_seq_one_letter_code
_entity_poly.pdbx_strand_id
1 'polypeptide(L)'
;MLARTSGRCLRLVAGRPALRRRFLHATAISLQSAFSVDDCSPIDLLAAERLQMAQSVLQTTTNDDDLGVVSDVLLRLSMARDVARAKTLVELMHENDVLATAPAMRVFSRSYFREHAKDLPSALQWYLENHKALLSPTQELPLQDVLVHLVAQGQAAAAIEFWLLWSETLLELPIDAIAALLAELVRYEQYETVIGMLATKHKESLQQLPAFHMAHLEALVGLRKYSAGRSLLHELRATNAVPYSARLKELAALCRQRPATQSK
;
A
#
# COMPACT_ATOMS: atom_id res chain seq x y z
N MET A 1 -23.50 22.70 12.14
CA MET A 1 -23.37 21.33 11.59
C MET A 1 -22.36 21.44 10.45
N LEU A 2 -21.07 21.16 10.62
CA LEU A 2 -20.41 19.88 10.89
C LEU A 2 -19.24 20.10 11.85
N ALA A 3 -19.15 19.27 12.88
CA ALA A 3 -18.21 19.39 13.98
C ALA A 3 -17.34 18.13 14.06
N ARG A 4 -16.07 18.35 14.43
CA ARG A 4 -15.31 17.57 15.42
C ARG A 4 -15.27 16.03 15.23
N THR A 5 -14.39 15.51 14.37
CA THR A 5 -13.92 14.11 14.52
C THR A 5 -12.45 13.87 14.18
N SER A 6 -11.80 14.71 13.36
CA SER A 6 -10.40 14.50 12.94
C SER A 6 -9.34 14.78 14.03
N GLY A 7 -9.65 15.58 15.05
CA GLY A 7 -8.67 16.00 16.07
C GLY A 7 -8.47 15.07 17.28
N ARG A 8 -9.29 14.01 17.45
CA ARG A 8 -9.22 13.15 18.66
C ARG A 8 -8.27 11.96 18.54
N CYS A 9 -8.03 11.44 17.33
CA CYS A 9 -7.10 10.31 17.13
C CYS A 9 -5.63 10.72 17.32
N LEU A 10 -5.25 11.94 16.93
CA LEU A 10 -3.89 12.47 17.14
C LEU A 10 -3.55 12.69 18.63
N ARG A 11 -4.55 12.98 19.48
CA ARG A 11 -4.33 13.16 20.93
C ARG A 11 -4.13 11.85 21.69
N LEU A 12 -4.70 10.73 21.22
CA LEU A 12 -4.54 9.43 21.86
C LEU A 12 -3.15 8.83 21.64
N VAL A 13 -2.53 9.09 20.49
CA VAL A 13 -1.15 8.67 20.19
C VAL A 13 -0.12 9.57 20.93
N ALA A 14 -0.44 10.85 21.13
CA ALA A 14 0.41 11.79 21.86
C ALA A 14 0.45 11.59 23.40
N GLY A 15 -0.50 10.84 23.97
CA GLY A 15 -0.64 10.66 25.42
C GLY A 15 0.17 9.52 26.05
N ARG A 16 0.85 8.68 25.24
CA ARG A 16 1.62 7.53 25.75
C ARG A 16 3.12 7.73 25.52
N PRO A 17 3.90 8.16 26.54
CA PRO A 17 5.31 8.52 26.37
C PRO A 17 6.20 7.35 25.91
N ALA A 18 5.82 6.10 26.18
CA ALA A 18 6.58 4.91 25.76
C ALA A 18 6.48 4.63 24.24
N LEU A 19 5.29 4.83 23.63
CA LEU A 19 5.07 4.66 22.19
C LEU A 19 5.64 5.85 21.41
N ARG A 20 5.48 7.07 21.94
CA ARG A 20 6.07 8.29 21.36
C ARG A 20 7.60 8.24 21.33
N ARG A 21 8.24 7.73 22.39
CA ARG A 21 9.71 7.57 22.41
C ARG A 21 10.17 6.49 21.44
N ARG A 22 9.53 5.33 21.34
CA ARG A 22 9.92 4.29 20.36
C ARG A 22 9.72 4.73 18.90
N PHE A 23 8.64 5.44 18.61
CA PHE A 23 8.37 5.96 17.25
C PHE A 23 9.33 7.09 16.87
N LEU A 24 9.63 8.01 17.79
CA LEU A 24 10.59 9.10 17.56
C LEU A 24 12.05 8.62 17.55
N HIS A 25 12.43 7.60 18.33
CA HIS A 25 13.80 7.07 18.31
C HIS A 25 14.09 6.27 17.03
N ALA A 26 13.10 5.50 16.54
CA ALA A 26 13.23 4.76 15.28
C ALA A 26 13.29 5.69 14.05
N THR A 27 12.63 6.86 14.11
CA THR A 27 12.67 7.86 13.04
C THR A 27 13.87 8.81 13.14
N ALA A 28 14.30 9.20 14.35
CA ALA A 28 15.45 10.07 14.55
C ALA A 28 16.80 9.40 14.25
N ILE A 29 16.97 8.12 14.60
CA ILE A 29 18.19 7.36 14.26
C ILE A 29 18.34 7.20 12.74
N SER A 30 17.23 7.13 11.99
CA SER A 30 17.25 7.02 10.53
C SER A 30 17.39 8.36 9.79
N LEU A 31 17.20 9.49 10.48
CA LEU A 31 17.28 10.84 9.90
C LEU A 31 18.61 11.56 10.19
N GLN A 32 19.35 11.16 11.24
CA GLN A 32 20.58 11.85 11.66
C GLN A 32 21.86 11.34 10.99
N SER A 33 21.84 10.21 10.27
CA SER A 33 23.06 9.63 9.69
C SER A 33 23.36 10.03 8.24
N ALA A 34 22.67 11.01 7.65
CA ALA A 34 22.84 11.27 6.21
C ALA A 34 22.68 12.74 5.76
N PHE A 35 23.02 13.73 6.59
CA PHE A 35 23.11 15.11 6.10
C PHE A 35 24.40 15.80 6.54
N SER A 36 25.35 15.85 5.60
CA SER A 36 26.36 16.89 5.42
C SER A 36 26.44 17.15 3.91
N VAL A 37 25.80 18.24 3.46
CA VAL A 37 26.37 19.40 2.74
C VAL A 37 26.77 19.14 1.27
N ASP A 38 26.23 20.00 0.40
CA ASP A 38 26.67 20.42 -0.95
C ASP A 38 27.81 19.64 -1.59
N ASP A 39 27.50 18.93 -2.68
CA ASP A 39 28.41 18.73 -3.83
C ASP A 39 27.66 18.05 -4.98
N CYS A 40 27.70 18.62 -6.19
CA CYS A 40 27.30 17.96 -7.43
C CYS A 40 28.17 16.72 -7.63
N SER A 41 27.67 15.55 -7.25
CA SER A 41 28.42 14.30 -7.31
C SER A 41 28.47 13.73 -8.74
N PRO A 42 29.53 12.99 -9.13
CA PRO A 42 29.64 12.33 -10.44
C PRO A 42 28.53 11.31 -10.76
N ILE A 43 27.68 10.99 -9.77
CA ILE A 43 26.48 10.16 -9.92
C ILE A 43 25.40 10.90 -10.72
N ASP A 44 25.30 12.23 -10.60
CA ASP A 44 24.29 13.04 -11.29
C ASP A 44 24.56 13.19 -12.79
N LEU A 45 25.83 13.26 -13.20
CA LEU A 45 26.21 13.32 -14.62
C LEU A 45 25.85 12.01 -15.34
N LEU A 46 26.17 10.87 -14.72
CA LEU A 46 25.83 9.55 -15.26
C LEU A 46 24.32 9.31 -15.32
N ALA A 47 23.54 9.86 -14.37
CA ALA A 47 22.08 9.76 -14.40
C ALA A 47 21.46 10.61 -15.54
N ALA A 48 21.99 11.80 -15.80
CA ALA A 48 21.55 12.65 -16.91
C ALA A 48 21.84 12.02 -18.28
N GLU A 49 23.04 11.48 -18.48
CA GLU A 49 23.42 10.80 -19.72
C GLU A 49 22.54 9.56 -19.99
N ARG A 50 22.21 8.79 -18.94
CA ARG A 50 21.33 7.62 -19.04
C ARG A 50 19.89 7.99 -19.37
N LEU A 51 19.38 9.09 -18.80
CA LEU A 51 18.05 9.61 -19.14
C LEU A 51 18.01 10.07 -20.61
N GLN A 52 19.05 10.76 -21.07
CA GLN A 52 19.15 11.22 -22.46
C GLN A 52 19.25 10.03 -23.44
N MET A 53 19.97 8.98 -23.06
CA MET A 53 20.00 7.72 -23.81
C MET A 53 18.60 7.08 -23.89
N ALA A 54 17.90 6.94 -22.76
CA ALA A 54 16.55 6.36 -22.75
C ALA A 54 15.55 7.19 -23.59
N GLN A 55 15.65 8.53 -23.53
CA GLN A 55 14.87 9.43 -24.39
C GLN A 55 15.13 9.20 -25.88
N SER A 56 16.41 9.05 -26.26
CA SER A 56 16.77 8.79 -27.66
C SER A 56 16.23 7.44 -28.15
N VAL A 57 16.25 6.40 -27.30
CA VAL A 57 15.69 5.08 -27.60
C VAL A 57 14.17 5.17 -27.81
N LEU A 58 13.44 5.81 -26.90
CA LEU A 58 11.99 6.00 -27.02
C LEU A 58 11.57 6.71 -28.33
N GLN A 59 12.41 7.59 -28.87
CA GLN A 59 12.11 8.34 -30.09
C GLN A 59 12.53 7.62 -31.39
N THR A 60 13.44 6.65 -31.34
CA THR A 60 14.11 6.13 -32.54
C THR A 60 13.84 4.66 -32.84
N THR A 61 13.45 3.86 -31.84
CA THR A 61 13.35 2.40 -31.99
C THR A 61 11.93 1.88 -31.82
N THR A 62 11.51 1.01 -32.75
CA THR A 62 10.28 0.20 -32.65
C THR A 62 10.55 -1.25 -32.21
N ASN A 63 11.78 -1.56 -31.78
CA ASN A 63 12.22 -2.90 -31.38
C ASN A 63 12.04 -3.12 -29.88
N ASP A 64 11.41 -4.24 -29.51
CA ASP A 64 11.13 -4.60 -28.11
C ASP A 64 12.39 -4.79 -27.24
N ASP A 65 13.50 -5.24 -27.82
CA ASP A 65 14.77 -5.45 -27.08
C ASP A 65 15.38 -4.13 -26.58
N ASP A 66 15.22 -3.04 -27.34
CA ASP A 66 15.74 -1.72 -26.98
C ASP A 66 14.87 -1.05 -25.89
N LEU A 67 13.57 -1.39 -25.83
CA LEU A 67 12.64 -0.92 -24.79
C LEU A 67 12.99 -1.49 -23.39
N GLY A 68 13.68 -2.62 -23.32
CA GLY A 68 14.23 -3.17 -22.09
C GLY A 68 15.25 -2.24 -21.41
N VAL A 69 16.00 -1.46 -22.19
CA VAL A 69 16.97 -0.48 -21.70
C VAL A 69 16.28 0.66 -20.94
N VAL A 70 15.12 1.11 -21.43
CA VAL A 70 14.33 2.17 -20.80
C VAL A 70 13.87 1.75 -19.39
N SER A 71 13.44 0.49 -19.25
CA SER A 71 13.08 -0.11 -17.96
C SER A 71 14.27 -0.23 -17.01
N ASP A 72 15.46 -0.59 -17.50
CA ASP A 72 16.67 -0.66 -16.66
C ASP A 72 17.11 0.74 -16.17
N VAL A 73 16.97 1.77 -17.01
CA VAL A 73 17.22 3.16 -16.59
C VAL A 73 16.22 3.59 -15.52
N LEU A 74 14.92 3.28 -15.69
CA LEU A 74 13.90 3.55 -14.66
C LEU A 74 14.24 2.88 -13.33
N LEU A 75 14.64 1.60 -13.37
CA LEU A 75 15.06 0.86 -12.18
C LEU A 75 16.23 1.55 -11.48
N ARG A 76 17.28 1.91 -12.22
CA ARG A 76 18.49 2.53 -11.67
C ARG A 76 18.21 3.91 -11.07
N LEU A 77 17.44 4.76 -11.75
CA LEU A 77 17.01 6.07 -11.23
C LEU A 77 16.20 5.91 -9.93
N SER A 78 15.29 4.94 -9.91
CA SER A 78 14.47 4.65 -8.74
C SER A 78 15.29 4.11 -7.57
N MET A 79 16.27 3.23 -7.82
CA MET A 79 17.22 2.75 -6.80
C MET A 79 18.09 3.88 -6.24
N ALA A 80 18.50 4.82 -7.09
CA ALA A 80 19.22 6.03 -6.70
C ALA A 80 18.35 7.07 -5.98
N ARG A 81 17.03 6.86 -5.90
CA ARG A 81 16.03 7.79 -5.36
C ARG A 81 15.95 9.12 -6.11
N ASP A 82 16.31 9.13 -7.38
CA ASP A 82 16.07 10.28 -8.25
C ASP A 82 14.64 10.21 -8.81
N VAL A 83 13.66 10.48 -7.95
CA VAL A 83 12.24 10.36 -8.29
C VAL A 83 11.83 11.38 -9.33
N ALA A 84 12.41 12.58 -9.32
CA ALA A 84 12.11 13.62 -10.30
C ALA A 84 12.44 13.14 -11.73
N ARG A 85 13.64 12.61 -11.96
CA ARG A 85 14.02 12.08 -13.28
C ARG A 85 13.28 10.80 -13.63
N ALA A 86 13.06 9.92 -12.66
CA ALA A 86 12.27 8.69 -12.86
C ALA A 86 10.82 9.01 -13.28
N LYS A 87 10.21 10.05 -12.70
CA LYS A 87 8.87 10.53 -13.02
C LYS A 87 8.78 11.01 -14.48
N THR A 88 9.73 11.84 -14.91
CA THR A 88 9.81 12.30 -16.31
C THR A 88 9.98 11.13 -17.29
N LEU A 89 10.77 10.11 -16.92
CA LEU A 89 10.93 8.94 -17.77
C LEU A 89 9.62 8.14 -17.90
N VAL A 90 8.84 8.02 -16.82
CA VAL A 90 7.53 7.35 -16.85
C VAL A 90 6.52 8.13 -17.71
N GLU A 91 6.49 9.46 -17.64
CA GLU A 91 5.67 10.30 -18.52
C GLU A 91 6.02 10.05 -19.99
N LEU A 92 7.30 10.01 -20.32
CA LEU A 92 7.77 9.70 -21.67
C LEU A 92 7.42 8.28 -22.11
N MET A 93 7.53 7.29 -21.22
CA MET A 93 7.09 5.93 -21.50
C MET A 93 5.59 5.87 -21.76
N HIS A 94 4.79 6.65 -21.01
CA HIS A 94 3.34 6.73 -21.19
C HIS A 94 2.97 7.35 -22.55
N GLU A 95 3.64 8.44 -22.94
CA GLU A 95 3.43 9.12 -24.23
C GLU A 95 3.78 8.23 -25.44
N ASN A 96 4.77 7.34 -25.28
CA ASN A 96 5.23 6.45 -26.35
C ASN A 96 4.63 5.03 -26.25
N ASP A 97 3.61 4.82 -25.40
CA ASP A 97 2.96 3.52 -25.14
C ASP A 97 3.95 2.38 -24.78
N VAL A 98 5.03 2.70 -24.07
CA VAL A 98 6.07 1.74 -23.62
C VAL A 98 5.81 1.28 -22.20
N LEU A 99 5.84 -0.04 -21.99
CA LEU A 99 5.58 -0.66 -20.68
C LEU A 99 6.85 -0.79 -19.84
N ALA A 100 6.75 -0.46 -18.56
CA ALA A 100 7.80 -0.78 -17.59
C ALA A 100 7.80 -2.28 -17.25
N THR A 101 8.99 -2.83 -17.06
CA THR A 101 9.14 -4.17 -16.48
C THR A 101 8.69 -4.18 -15.01
N ALA A 102 8.16 -5.31 -14.55
CA ALA A 102 7.69 -5.48 -13.18
C ALA A 102 8.73 -5.10 -12.09
N PRO A 103 10.03 -5.46 -12.21
CA PRO A 103 11.05 -5.04 -11.24
C PRO A 103 11.26 -3.52 -11.20
N ALA A 104 11.37 -2.86 -12.36
CA ALA A 104 11.59 -1.42 -12.47
C ALA A 104 10.43 -0.65 -11.83
N MET A 105 9.22 -1.05 -12.20
CA MET A 105 7.98 -0.50 -11.67
C MET A 105 7.86 -0.66 -10.15
N ARG A 106 8.10 -1.87 -9.61
CA ARG A 106 8.05 -2.12 -8.15
C ARG A 106 8.97 -1.16 -7.38
N VAL A 107 10.19 -0.95 -7.86
CA VAL A 107 11.16 -0.07 -7.18
C VAL A 107 10.78 1.41 -7.37
N PHE A 108 10.30 1.78 -8.55
CA PHE A 108 9.78 3.11 -8.82
C PHE A 108 8.62 3.47 -7.90
N SER A 109 7.55 2.66 -7.88
CA SER A 109 6.33 2.98 -7.11
C SER A 109 6.64 3.14 -5.62
N ARG A 110 7.50 2.27 -5.06
CA ARG A 110 7.94 2.39 -3.65
C ARG A 110 8.67 3.72 -3.39
N SER A 111 9.59 4.10 -4.28
CA SER A 111 10.38 5.33 -4.13
C SER A 111 9.51 6.57 -4.32
N TYR A 112 8.64 6.55 -5.32
CA TYR A 112 7.69 7.62 -5.66
C TYR A 112 6.71 7.90 -4.52
N PHE A 113 6.01 6.89 -4.02
CA PHE A 113 5.04 7.08 -2.93
C PHE A 113 5.70 7.46 -1.60
N ARG A 114 6.94 7.03 -1.38
CA ARG A 114 7.71 7.46 -0.22
C ARG A 114 8.03 8.96 -0.27
N GLU A 115 8.40 9.49 -1.43
CA GLU A 115 8.69 10.92 -1.60
C GLU A 115 7.42 11.78 -1.50
N HIS A 116 6.31 11.28 -2.03
CA HIS A 116 5.02 11.98 -2.05
C HIS A 116 4.09 11.62 -0.89
N ALA A 117 4.62 11.05 0.20
CA ALA A 117 3.82 10.61 1.35
C ALA A 117 3.01 11.74 2.02
N LYS A 118 3.36 13.01 1.77
CA LYS A 118 2.65 14.20 2.28
C LYS A 118 1.44 14.59 1.44
N ASP A 119 1.41 14.21 0.16
CA ASP A 119 0.33 14.53 -0.78
C ASP A 119 -0.01 13.29 -1.61
N LEU A 120 -0.50 12.27 -0.90
CA LEU A 120 -0.88 11.00 -1.51
C LEU A 120 -1.99 11.14 -2.56
N PRO A 121 -3.05 11.94 -2.37
CA PRO A 121 -4.10 12.07 -3.39
C PRO A 121 -3.55 12.52 -4.75
N SER A 122 -2.73 13.57 -4.79
CA SER A 122 -2.11 14.04 -6.05
C SER A 122 -1.13 13.01 -6.60
N ALA A 123 -0.37 12.33 -5.73
CA ALA A 123 0.57 11.30 -6.15
C ALA A 123 -0.13 10.12 -6.83
N LEU A 124 -1.26 9.70 -6.26
CA LEU A 124 -2.11 8.62 -6.76
C LEU A 124 -2.77 9.00 -8.07
N GLN A 125 -3.29 10.24 -8.17
CA GLN A 125 -3.86 10.74 -9.41
C GLN A 125 -2.84 10.71 -10.55
N TRP A 126 -1.63 11.23 -10.32
CA TRP A 126 -0.57 11.19 -11.33
C TRP A 126 -0.19 9.75 -11.71
N TYR A 127 -0.14 8.84 -10.73
CA TYR A 127 0.18 7.42 -10.98
C TYR A 127 -0.88 6.75 -11.85
N LEU A 128 -2.16 7.08 -11.63
CA LEU A 128 -3.29 6.60 -12.43
C LEU A 128 -3.33 7.25 -13.82
N GLU A 129 -2.98 8.53 -13.96
CA GLU A 129 -2.87 9.19 -15.27
C GLU A 129 -1.81 8.51 -16.14
N ASN A 130 -0.68 8.11 -15.54
CA ASN A 130 0.43 7.44 -16.23
C ASN A 130 0.31 5.92 -16.26
N HIS A 131 -0.89 5.38 -15.99
CA HIS A 131 -1.12 3.94 -15.85
C HIS A 131 -0.67 3.12 -17.04
N LYS A 132 -0.72 3.62 -18.29
CA LYS A 132 -0.28 2.82 -19.44
C LYS A 132 1.18 2.36 -19.32
N ALA A 133 2.08 3.22 -18.86
CA ALA A 133 3.48 2.83 -18.65
C ALA A 133 3.67 1.95 -17.40
N LEU A 134 2.72 2.02 -16.46
CA LEU A 134 2.82 1.49 -15.10
C LEU A 134 1.85 0.34 -14.80
N LEU A 135 0.99 -0.07 -15.72
CA LEU A 135 -0.02 -1.12 -15.57
C LEU A 135 -0.09 -1.87 -16.89
N SER A 136 0.69 -2.93 -17.02
CA SER A 136 0.48 -3.89 -18.10
C SER A 136 -0.74 -4.78 -17.77
N PRO A 137 -1.65 -5.03 -18.72
CA PRO A 137 -2.80 -5.92 -18.50
C PRO A 137 -2.42 -7.38 -18.25
N THR A 138 -1.18 -7.79 -18.53
CA THR A 138 -0.67 -9.16 -18.33
C THR A 138 0.19 -9.32 -17.08
N GLN A 139 0.50 -8.24 -16.35
CA GLN A 139 1.36 -8.31 -15.18
C GLN A 139 0.54 -8.51 -13.90
N GLU A 140 0.80 -9.60 -13.17
CA GLU A 140 0.42 -9.74 -11.76
C GLU A 140 1.02 -8.56 -10.97
N LEU A 141 0.15 -7.87 -10.25
CA LEU A 141 0.30 -6.43 -10.08
C LEU A 141 1.35 -6.00 -9.02
N PRO A 142 2.17 -4.97 -9.32
CA PRO A 142 3.00 -4.26 -8.32
C PRO A 142 2.14 -3.55 -7.26
N LEU A 143 0.83 -3.50 -7.48
CA LEU A 143 -0.12 -2.87 -6.59
C LEU A 143 -0.18 -3.55 -5.23
N GLN A 144 0.05 -4.87 -5.16
CA GLN A 144 0.26 -5.53 -3.88
C GLN A 144 1.39 -4.86 -3.09
N ASP A 145 2.55 -4.65 -3.74
CA ASP A 145 3.71 -4.03 -3.11
C ASP A 145 3.43 -2.57 -2.70
N VAL A 146 2.70 -1.82 -3.51
CA VAL A 146 2.32 -0.43 -3.21
C VAL A 146 1.38 -0.38 -2.01
N LEU A 147 0.33 -1.20 -1.98
CA LEU A 147 -0.63 -1.26 -0.89
C LEU A 147 0.05 -1.66 0.42
N VAL A 148 0.86 -2.73 0.39
CA VAL A 148 1.67 -3.19 1.54
C VAL A 148 2.60 -2.06 2.01
N HIS A 149 3.25 -1.36 1.09
CA HIS A 149 4.16 -0.27 1.44
C HIS A 149 3.44 0.91 2.08
N LEU A 150 2.30 1.34 1.55
CA LEU A 150 1.50 2.43 2.11
C LEU A 150 1.03 2.09 3.53
N VAL A 151 0.53 0.88 3.76
CA VAL A 151 0.15 0.45 5.12
C VAL A 151 1.37 0.43 6.04
N ALA A 152 2.51 -0.08 5.59
CA ALA A 152 3.75 -0.09 6.38
C ALA A 152 4.27 1.30 6.75
N GLN A 153 3.97 2.32 5.95
CA GLN A 153 4.25 3.72 6.25
C GLN A 153 3.21 4.38 7.18
N GLY A 154 2.19 3.65 7.62
CA GLY A 154 1.09 4.18 8.43
C GLY A 154 0.00 4.89 7.60
N GLN A 155 0.02 4.73 6.29
CA GLN A 155 -0.90 5.37 5.35
C GLN A 155 -2.03 4.41 4.93
N ALA A 156 -2.64 3.75 5.92
CA ALA A 156 -3.67 2.73 5.69
C ALA A 156 -4.91 3.30 4.95
N ALA A 157 -5.31 4.53 5.26
CA ALA A 157 -6.44 5.19 4.59
C ALA A 157 -6.16 5.39 3.09
N ALA A 158 -4.97 5.89 2.74
CA ALA A 158 -4.55 6.07 1.36
C ALA A 158 -4.42 4.74 0.61
N ALA A 159 -3.95 3.67 1.28
CA ALA A 159 -3.91 2.33 0.70
C ALA A 159 -5.33 1.84 0.33
N ILE A 160 -6.33 2.07 1.19
CA ILE A 160 -7.72 1.73 0.90
C ILE A 160 -8.28 2.58 -0.24
N GLU A 161 -8.07 3.90 -0.21
CA GLU A 161 -8.52 4.80 -1.28
C GLU A 161 -7.92 4.41 -2.63
N PHE A 162 -6.63 4.08 -2.66
CA PHE A 162 -5.97 3.61 -3.87
C PHE A 162 -6.55 2.29 -4.38
N TRP A 163 -6.73 1.32 -3.47
CA TRP A 163 -7.36 0.05 -3.82
C TRP A 163 -8.76 0.27 -4.39
N LEU A 164 -9.58 1.15 -3.78
CA LEU A 164 -10.93 1.46 -4.24
C LEU A 164 -10.90 2.06 -5.65
N LEU A 165 -10.14 3.15 -5.85
CA LEU A 165 -10.01 3.80 -7.16
C LEU A 165 -9.56 2.82 -8.24
N TRP A 166 -8.58 1.98 -7.90
CA TRP A 166 -8.04 1.04 -8.85
C TRP A 166 -8.98 -0.14 -9.13
N SER A 167 -9.71 -0.63 -8.13
CA SER A 167 -10.69 -1.72 -8.32
C SER A 167 -11.83 -1.34 -9.28
N GLU A 168 -12.08 -0.05 -9.49
CA GLU A 168 -13.03 0.45 -10.49
C GLU A 168 -12.51 0.33 -11.93
N THR A 169 -11.20 0.23 -12.11
CA THR A 169 -10.55 0.18 -13.42
C THR A 169 -10.32 -1.23 -13.94
N LEU A 170 -10.48 -2.25 -13.09
CA LEU A 170 -10.22 -3.63 -13.45
C LEU A 170 -11.48 -4.40 -13.85
N LEU A 171 -11.29 -5.34 -14.79
CA LEU A 171 -12.31 -6.33 -15.16
C LEU A 171 -12.56 -7.36 -14.05
N GLU A 172 -11.52 -7.72 -13.29
CA GLU A 172 -11.57 -8.71 -12.23
C GLU A 172 -11.04 -8.16 -10.91
N LEU A 173 -11.57 -8.69 -9.79
CA LEU A 173 -11.16 -8.27 -8.46
C LEU A 173 -9.74 -8.79 -8.15
N PRO A 174 -8.82 -7.95 -7.69
CA PRO A 174 -7.41 -8.32 -7.47
C PRO A 174 -7.23 -9.04 -6.12
N ILE A 175 -7.64 -10.31 -6.07
CA ILE A 175 -7.78 -11.09 -4.82
C ILE A 175 -6.49 -11.12 -3.99
N ASP A 176 -5.34 -11.40 -4.62
CA ASP A 176 -4.06 -11.54 -3.90
C ASP A 176 -3.57 -10.21 -3.31
N ALA A 177 -3.75 -9.11 -4.04
CA ALA A 177 -3.42 -7.78 -3.55
C ALA A 177 -4.30 -7.37 -2.38
N ILE A 178 -5.60 -7.72 -2.41
CA ILE A 178 -6.54 -7.49 -1.31
C ILE A 178 -6.14 -8.34 -0.09
N ALA A 179 -5.81 -9.62 -0.29
CA ALA A 179 -5.39 -10.50 0.79
C ALA A 179 -4.11 -9.98 1.48
N ALA A 180 -3.13 -9.51 0.71
CA ALA A 180 -1.91 -8.91 1.23
C ALA A 180 -2.17 -7.59 1.97
N LEU A 181 -3.03 -6.72 1.43
CA LEU A 181 -3.46 -5.49 2.10
C LEU A 181 -4.10 -5.79 3.46
N LEU A 182 -5.02 -6.75 3.50
CA LEU A 182 -5.71 -7.16 4.73
C LEU A 182 -4.74 -7.72 5.77
N ALA A 183 -3.79 -8.56 5.34
CA ALA A 183 -2.75 -9.09 6.22
C ALA A 183 -1.93 -7.97 6.86
N GLU A 184 -1.54 -6.96 6.08
CA GLU A 184 -0.80 -5.80 6.58
C GLU A 184 -1.62 -4.90 7.50
N LEU A 185 -2.88 -4.65 7.18
CA LEU A 185 -3.78 -3.87 8.04
C LEU A 185 -3.94 -4.53 9.41
N VAL A 186 -4.10 -5.86 9.44
CA VAL A 186 -4.16 -6.63 10.68
C VAL A 186 -2.81 -6.58 11.42
N ARG A 187 -1.69 -6.78 10.71
CA ARG A 187 -0.33 -6.75 11.27
C ARG A 187 -0.01 -5.42 11.98
N TYR A 188 -0.49 -4.30 11.44
CA TYR A 188 -0.32 -2.97 12.01
C TYR A 188 -1.51 -2.50 12.85
N GLU A 189 -2.38 -3.42 13.28
CA GLU A 189 -3.53 -3.17 14.16
C GLU A 189 -4.49 -2.08 13.63
N GLN A 190 -4.57 -1.90 12.31
CA GLN A 190 -5.48 -0.97 11.63
C GLN A 190 -6.90 -1.54 11.54
N TYR A 191 -7.43 -2.04 12.65
CA TYR A 191 -8.67 -2.82 12.72
C TYR A 191 -9.91 -2.01 12.33
N GLU A 192 -9.97 -0.73 12.69
CA GLU A 192 -11.11 0.12 12.30
C GLU A 192 -11.15 0.33 10.79
N THR A 193 -9.99 0.36 10.12
CA THR A 193 -9.91 0.43 8.66
C THR A 193 -10.48 -0.83 8.02
N VAL A 194 -10.12 -2.02 8.55
CA VAL A 194 -10.66 -3.31 8.06
C VAL A 194 -12.19 -3.35 8.19
N ILE A 195 -12.75 -2.90 9.31
CA ILE A 195 -14.21 -2.83 9.49
C ILE A 195 -14.83 -1.79 8.55
N GLY A 196 -14.18 -0.64 8.38
CA GLY A 196 -14.61 0.43 7.49
C GLY A 196 -14.77 0.00 6.04
N MET A 197 -14.01 -1.01 5.58
CA MET A 197 -14.16 -1.57 4.23
C MET A 197 -15.57 -2.12 3.95
N LEU A 198 -16.33 -2.53 4.98
CA LEU A 198 -17.73 -2.96 4.84
C LEU A 198 -18.69 -1.83 4.44
N ALA A 199 -18.30 -0.57 4.63
CA ALA A 199 -19.11 0.58 4.22
C ALA A 199 -18.86 0.98 2.76
N THR A 200 -17.94 0.31 2.06
CA THR A 200 -17.62 0.57 0.66
C THR A 200 -18.59 -0.15 -0.28
N LYS A 201 -18.69 0.30 -1.53
CA LYS A 201 -19.50 -0.35 -2.57
C LYS A 201 -19.05 -1.78 -2.89
N HIS A 202 -17.82 -2.16 -2.52
CA HIS A 202 -17.24 -3.48 -2.77
C HIS A 202 -17.51 -4.48 -1.63
N LYS A 203 -18.39 -4.15 -0.67
CA LYS A 203 -18.74 -5.01 0.47
C LYS A 203 -19.08 -6.45 0.03
N GLU A 204 -19.92 -6.62 -0.99
CA GLU A 204 -20.36 -7.95 -1.42
C GLU A 204 -19.19 -8.77 -1.97
N SER A 205 -18.34 -8.17 -2.81
CA SER A 205 -17.13 -8.81 -3.33
C SER A 205 -16.15 -9.17 -2.22
N LEU A 206 -15.94 -8.27 -1.24
CA LEU A 206 -15.10 -8.55 -0.07
C LEU A 206 -15.64 -9.71 0.76
N GLN A 207 -16.97 -9.79 0.93
CA GLN A 207 -17.63 -10.87 1.66
C GLN A 207 -17.57 -12.23 0.95
N GLN A 208 -17.06 -12.30 -0.28
CA GLN A 208 -16.77 -13.57 -0.95
C GLN A 208 -15.35 -14.07 -0.68
N LEU A 209 -14.47 -13.24 -0.08
CA LEU A 209 -13.06 -13.54 0.11
C LEU A 209 -12.79 -14.17 1.49
N PRO A 210 -12.23 -15.38 1.56
CA PRO A 210 -11.86 -15.99 2.84
C PRO A 210 -10.85 -15.16 3.65
N ALA A 211 -9.91 -14.49 2.97
CA ALA A 211 -8.94 -13.58 3.58
C ALA A 211 -9.62 -12.41 4.30
N PHE A 212 -10.70 -11.85 3.72
CA PHE A 212 -11.46 -10.76 4.33
C PHE A 212 -12.21 -11.22 5.58
N HIS A 213 -12.84 -12.39 5.56
CA HIS A 213 -13.49 -12.94 6.73
C HIS A 213 -12.54 -13.15 7.91
N MET A 214 -11.34 -13.69 7.64
CA MET A 214 -10.29 -13.83 8.65
C MET A 214 -9.87 -12.46 9.20
N ALA A 215 -9.54 -11.50 8.33
CA ALA A 215 -9.14 -10.16 8.75
C ALA A 215 -10.24 -9.43 9.55
N HIS A 216 -11.50 -9.56 9.15
CA HIS A 216 -12.64 -8.99 9.84
C HIS A 216 -12.81 -9.61 11.25
N LEU A 217 -12.68 -10.93 11.37
CA LEU A 217 -12.71 -11.60 12.67
C LEU A 217 -11.54 -11.14 13.56
N GLU A 218 -10.33 -11.03 13.02
CA GLU A 218 -9.17 -10.50 13.73
C GLU A 218 -9.38 -9.06 14.19
N ALA A 219 -9.98 -8.22 13.34
CA ALA A 219 -10.32 -6.85 13.68
C ALA A 219 -11.35 -6.76 14.82
N LEU A 220 -12.39 -7.59 14.79
CA LEU A 220 -13.40 -7.64 15.85
C LEU A 220 -12.79 -8.10 17.19
N VAL A 221 -11.93 -9.12 17.17
CA VAL A 221 -11.21 -9.61 18.36
C VAL A 221 -10.24 -8.56 18.88
N GLY A 222 -9.43 -7.95 18.00
CA GLY A 222 -8.46 -6.89 18.34
C GLY A 222 -9.13 -5.67 18.98
N LEU A 223 -10.32 -5.29 18.50
CA LEU A 223 -11.14 -4.22 19.07
C LEU A 223 -12.00 -4.67 20.26
N ARG A 224 -11.84 -5.90 20.75
CA ARG A 224 -12.58 -6.49 21.88
C ARG A 224 -14.11 -6.55 21.65
N LYS A 225 -14.56 -6.54 20.40
CA LYS A 225 -15.96 -6.70 19.97
C LYS A 225 -16.30 -8.20 19.90
N TYR A 226 -16.07 -8.95 20.99
CA TYR A 226 -16.15 -10.41 21.02
C TYR A 226 -17.54 -10.98 20.70
N SER A 227 -18.63 -10.28 21.07
CA SER A 227 -20.00 -10.68 20.74
C SER A 227 -20.23 -10.65 19.22
N ALA A 228 -19.80 -9.58 18.56
CA ALA A 228 -19.85 -9.47 17.10
C ALA A 228 -18.96 -10.52 16.42
N GLY A 229 -17.74 -10.75 16.94
CA GLY A 229 -16.86 -11.81 16.44
C GLY A 229 -17.47 -13.21 16.57
N ARG A 230 -18.22 -13.48 17.65
CA ARG A 230 -18.96 -14.73 17.82
C ARG A 230 -20.10 -14.87 16.81
N SER A 231 -20.87 -13.81 16.55
CA SER A 231 -21.92 -13.84 15.53
C SER A 231 -21.34 -14.13 14.15
N LEU A 232 -20.24 -13.46 13.79
CA LEU A 232 -19.55 -13.70 12.52
C LEU A 232 -19.04 -15.14 12.43
N LEU A 233 -18.45 -15.70 13.50
CA LEU A 233 -18.03 -17.11 13.52
C LEU A 233 -19.17 -18.11 13.30
N HIS A 234 -20.37 -17.80 13.80
CA HIS A 234 -21.54 -18.65 13.55
C HIS A 234 -21.96 -18.59 12.08
N GLU A 235 -21.96 -17.40 11.48
CA GLU A 235 -22.25 -17.20 10.06
C GLU A 235 -21.22 -17.94 9.17
N LEU A 236 -19.93 -17.74 9.40
CA LEU A 236 -18.85 -18.38 8.61
C LEU A 236 -18.88 -19.91 8.67
N ARG A 237 -19.32 -20.48 9.80
CA ARG A 237 -19.51 -21.94 9.94
C ARG A 237 -20.75 -22.44 9.22
N ALA A 238 -21.83 -21.65 9.20
CA ALA A 238 -23.04 -22.01 8.48
C ALA A 238 -22.82 -22.03 6.97
N THR A 239 -21.97 -21.12 6.46
CA THR A 239 -21.69 -20.97 5.04
C THR A 239 -20.44 -21.69 4.55
N ASN A 240 -19.65 -22.31 5.45
CA ASN A 240 -18.33 -22.88 5.13
C ASN A 240 -17.39 -21.89 4.41
N ALA A 241 -17.54 -20.59 4.64
CA ALA A 241 -16.85 -19.53 3.90
C ALA A 241 -15.34 -19.41 4.21
N VAL A 242 -14.85 -20.04 5.29
CA VAL A 242 -13.43 -19.98 5.67
C VAL A 242 -12.91 -21.38 6.00
N PRO A 243 -11.76 -21.79 5.43
CA PRO A 243 -11.15 -23.06 5.75
C PRO A 243 -10.70 -23.11 7.21
N TYR A 244 -10.86 -24.28 7.82
CA TYR A 244 -10.52 -24.48 9.21
C TYR A 244 -8.99 -24.38 9.41
N SER A 245 -8.56 -23.40 10.20
CA SER A 245 -7.14 -23.13 10.48
C SER A 245 -6.85 -23.05 11.98
N ALA A 246 -5.58 -23.23 12.36
CA ALA A 246 -5.15 -23.06 13.75
C ALA A 246 -5.48 -21.65 14.27
N ARG A 247 -5.26 -20.64 13.43
CA ARG A 247 -5.59 -19.24 13.73
C ARG A 247 -7.08 -19.03 13.97
N LEU A 248 -7.95 -19.63 13.15
CA LEU A 248 -9.40 -19.56 13.34
C LEU A 248 -9.83 -20.20 14.67
N LYS A 249 -9.18 -21.29 15.10
CA LYS A 249 -9.43 -21.90 16.43
C LYS A 249 -9.08 -20.95 17.57
N GLU A 250 -7.94 -20.28 17.49
CA GLU A 250 -7.50 -19.31 18.50
C GLU A 250 -8.50 -18.15 18.61
N LEU A 251 -8.85 -17.53 17.48
CA LEU A 251 -9.83 -16.44 17.45
C LEU A 251 -11.19 -16.90 17.97
N ALA A 252 -11.62 -18.12 17.62
CA ALA A 252 -12.85 -18.69 18.13
C ALA A 252 -12.81 -18.94 19.64
N ALA A 253 -11.65 -19.30 20.21
CA ALA A 253 -11.47 -19.41 21.65
C ALA A 253 -11.55 -18.03 22.32
N LEU A 254 -10.91 -17.01 21.75
CA LEU A 254 -10.95 -15.63 22.26
C LEU A 254 -12.38 -15.05 22.24
N CYS A 255 -13.15 -15.28 21.18
CA CYS A 255 -14.56 -14.87 21.12
C CYS A 255 -15.47 -15.57 22.15
N ARG A 256 -15.05 -16.71 22.71
CA ARG A 256 -15.79 -17.45 23.75
C ARG A 256 -15.42 -17.03 25.16
N GLN A 257 -14.26 -16.39 25.36
CA GLN A 257 -13.87 -15.88 26.67
C GLN A 257 -14.83 -14.74 27.03
N ARG A 258 -15.60 -14.92 28.11
CA ARG A 258 -16.39 -13.82 28.69
C ARG A 258 -15.44 -12.64 28.96
N PRO A 259 -15.85 -11.38 28.73
CA PRO A 259 -15.09 -10.26 29.27
C PRO A 259 -14.95 -10.50 30.78
N ALA A 260 -13.71 -10.63 31.25
CA ALA A 260 -13.43 -10.52 32.67
C ALA A 260 -14.08 -9.20 33.10
N THR A 261 -15.01 -9.30 34.04
CA THR A 261 -15.81 -8.22 34.59
C THR A 261 -15.05 -6.89 34.59
N GLN A 262 -15.60 -5.90 33.88
CA GLN A 262 -15.29 -4.51 34.16
C GLN A 262 -15.72 -4.25 35.59
N SER A 263 -14.77 -4.39 36.51
CA SER A 263 -14.88 -3.93 37.88
C SER A 263 -14.49 -2.45 37.87
N LYS A 264 -15.47 -1.62 38.23
CA LYS A 264 -15.46 -0.18 38.50
C LYS A 264 -15.81 0.73 37.34
#